data_AF-A0A3D0X398-F1
#
_entry.id   AF-A0A3D0X398-F1
#
_cell.length_a   1.000
_cell.length_b   1.000
_cell.length_c   1.000
_cell.angle_alpha   90.00
_cell.angle_beta   90.00
_cell.angle_gamma   90.00
#
_symmetry.space_group_name_H-M   'P 1'
#
loop_
_entity.id
_entity.type
_entity.pdbx_description
1 polymer ?
#
loop_
_entity_poly.entity_id
_entity_poly.type
_entity_poly.pdbx_seq_one_letter_code
_entity_poly.pdbx_strand_id
1 'polypeptide(L)'
;VPAIVVFLNKVDQVDDPELLELVEMEVRELLSSYEFPGDDIPVVAGSALKALEGDAEQKENILKLMAEVDKYIPTPTRDTDKPFLMPVEDVFTITGRGTVATGRVERGELKMNDTVEIVGLQDESRSTVVTGIEMFRKMLDSAVAGDNIGALLRGIDRKEIERGQVLAKPGSIKPHTKFKAQVYVLTKEEGGRHTPFFTNYRPQFYFRTTDVTGVVRLPEGTEMVMPGDNVEMDVELITPIAIEKGLRFAIREGGHTVGAGRVTEIEG
;
A
#
# COMPACT_ATOMS: atom_id res chain seq x y z
N VAL A 1 7.93 -0.01 0.32
CA VAL A 1 8.55 0.80 -0.75
C VAL A 1 10.01 0.38 -0.82
N PRO A 2 10.55 -0.07 -1.97
CA PRO A 2 11.88 -0.69 -2.04
C PRO A 2 13.04 0.31 -2.23
N ALA A 3 12.75 1.52 -2.73
CA ALA A 3 13.74 2.57 -2.95
C ALA A 3 13.07 3.93 -2.77
N ILE A 4 13.84 4.93 -2.33
CA ILE A 4 13.38 6.30 -2.06
C ILE A 4 14.37 7.27 -2.73
N VAL A 5 13.85 8.34 -3.31
CA VAL A 5 14.60 9.53 -3.71
C VAL A 5 14.01 10.70 -2.96
N VAL A 6 14.84 11.59 -2.42
CA VAL A 6 14.41 12.72 -1.60
C VAL A 6 14.46 14.00 -2.43
N PHE A 7 13.39 14.80 -2.34
CA PHE A 7 13.38 16.17 -2.83
C PHE A 7 13.22 17.14 -1.65
N LEU A 8 14.30 17.86 -1.30
CA LEU A 8 14.25 18.94 -0.30
C LEU A 8 13.59 20.16 -0.93
N ASN A 9 12.26 20.22 -0.80
CA ASN A 9 11.44 21.27 -1.36
C ASN A 9 11.51 22.57 -0.54
N LYS A 10 11.10 23.69 -1.14
CA LYS A 10 11.01 25.04 -0.54
C LYS A 10 12.35 25.67 -0.19
N VAL A 11 13.42 25.36 -0.93
CA VAL A 11 14.71 26.04 -0.75
C VAL A 11 14.61 27.55 -1.02
N ASP A 12 13.60 28.00 -1.77
CA ASP A 12 13.31 29.42 -1.97
C ASP A 12 12.86 30.17 -0.71
N GLN A 13 12.57 29.44 0.38
CA GLN A 13 12.20 29.97 1.68
C GLN A 13 13.34 29.85 2.70
N VAL A 14 14.51 29.35 2.29
CA VAL A 14 15.66 29.09 3.16
C VAL A 14 16.86 29.87 2.62
N ASP A 15 17.23 30.92 3.33
CA ASP A 15 18.36 31.79 2.93
C ASP A 15 19.72 31.27 3.43
N ASP A 16 19.72 30.28 4.34
CA ASP A 16 20.92 29.74 4.99
C ASP A 16 21.29 28.35 4.42
N PRO A 17 22.41 28.23 3.68
CA PRO A 17 22.90 26.95 3.18
C PRO A 17 23.21 25.94 4.28
N GLU A 18 23.65 26.37 5.48
CA GLU A 18 23.98 25.45 6.58
C GLU A 18 22.72 24.74 7.11
N LEU A 19 21.58 25.42 7.06
CA LEU A 19 20.30 24.82 7.45
C LEU A 19 19.87 23.72 6.47
N LEU A 20 20.15 23.86 5.17
CA LEU A 20 19.85 22.83 4.18
C LEU A 20 20.71 21.58 4.39
N GLU A 21 22.00 21.76 4.67
CA GLU A 21 22.91 20.65 5.00
C GLU A 21 22.47 19.92 6.28
N LEU A 22 22.07 20.67 7.31
CA LEU A 22 21.55 20.09 8.55
C LEU A 22 20.28 19.26 8.31
N VAL A 23 19.32 19.80 7.54
CA VAL A 23 18.09 19.08 7.20
C VAL A 23 18.38 17.83 6.37
N GLU A 24 19.31 17.91 5.43
CA GLU A 24 19.73 16.73 4.66
C GLU A 24 20.28 15.64 5.60
N MET A 25 21.17 16.00 6.52
CA MET A 25 21.73 15.07 7.51
C MET A 25 20.64 14.41 8.36
N GLU A 26 19.68 15.18 8.90
CA GLU A 26 18.56 14.64 9.69
C GLU A 26 17.68 13.68 8.86
N VAL A 27 17.43 14.01 7.59
CA VAL A 27 16.64 13.13 6.69
C VAL A 27 17.38 11.83 6.42
N ARG A 28 18.70 11.88 6.20
CA ARG A 28 19.51 10.68 5.99
C ARG A 28 19.54 9.80 7.22
N GLU A 29 19.74 10.38 8.41
CA GLU A 29 19.70 9.66 9.68
C GLU A 29 18.33 8.98 9.92
N LEU A 30 17.24 9.69 9.65
CA LEU A 30 15.89 9.15 9.77
C LEU A 30 15.65 7.99 8.80
N LEU A 31 16.11 8.08 7.55
CA LEU A 31 15.98 6.99 6.59
C LEU A 31 16.82 5.77 7.03
N SER A 32 18.05 6.00 7.49
CA SER A 32 18.92 4.97 8.05
C SER A 32 18.31 4.28 9.27
N SER A 33 17.59 5.00 10.14
CA SER A 33 16.93 4.39 11.30
C SER A 33 15.79 3.44 10.93
N TYR A 34 15.24 3.56 9.72
CA TYR A 34 14.25 2.64 9.14
C TYR A 34 14.86 1.65 8.13
N GLU A 35 16.16 1.37 8.25
CA GLU A 35 16.89 0.39 7.42
C GLU A 35 16.97 0.73 5.92
N PHE A 36 16.75 1.99 5.55
CA PHE A 36 17.08 2.47 4.20
C PHE A 36 18.56 2.88 4.13
N PRO A 37 19.20 2.83 2.94
CA PRO A 37 20.59 3.25 2.79
C PRO A 37 20.66 4.79 2.76
N GLY A 38 20.47 5.45 3.91
CA GLY A 38 20.34 6.90 4.02
C GLY A 38 21.48 7.67 3.38
N ASP A 39 22.71 7.16 3.47
CA ASP A 39 23.91 7.78 2.87
C ASP A 39 23.94 7.68 1.33
N ASP A 40 23.34 6.64 0.75
CA ASP A 40 23.36 6.39 -0.70
C ASP A 40 22.13 6.96 -1.42
N ILE A 41 21.09 7.36 -0.68
CA ILE A 41 19.85 7.90 -1.26
C ILE A 41 20.14 9.25 -1.94
N PRO A 42 19.74 9.44 -3.22
CA PRO A 42 19.86 10.72 -3.88
C PRO A 42 18.94 11.77 -3.22
N VAL A 43 19.52 12.93 -2.94
CA VAL A 43 18.83 14.10 -2.42
C VAL A 43 18.97 15.22 -3.44
N VAL A 44 17.85 15.77 -3.89
CA VAL A 44 17.83 16.94 -4.78
C VAL A 44 17.11 18.08 -4.07
N ALA A 45 17.76 19.24 -3.97
CA ALA A 45 17.19 20.42 -3.34
C ALA A 45 16.60 21.36 -4.40
N GLY A 46 15.43 21.95 -4.12
CA GLY A 46 14.80 22.86 -5.07
C GLY A 46 13.47 23.45 -4.61
N SER A 47 12.82 24.21 -5.48
CA SER A 47 11.51 24.81 -5.26
C SER A 47 10.52 24.36 -6.32
N ALA A 48 9.61 23.45 -5.94
CA ALA A 48 8.56 22.99 -6.82
C ALA A 48 7.61 24.13 -7.24
N LEU A 49 7.38 25.11 -6.35
CA LEU A 49 6.54 26.27 -6.64
C LEU A 49 7.18 27.14 -7.72
N LYS A 50 8.45 27.54 -7.54
CA LYS A 50 9.16 28.38 -8.50
C LYS A 50 9.30 27.70 -9.87
N ALA A 51 9.58 26.40 -9.88
CA ALA A 51 9.61 25.60 -11.11
C ALA A 51 8.27 25.68 -11.86
N LEU A 52 7.15 25.57 -11.15
CA LEU A 52 5.80 25.70 -11.73
C LEU A 52 5.50 27.13 -12.20
N GLU A 53 5.94 28.15 -11.46
CA GLU A 53 5.79 29.57 -11.82
C GLU A 53 6.62 29.98 -13.03
N GLY A 54 7.60 29.16 -13.42
CA GLY A 54 8.32 29.31 -14.68
C GLY A 54 9.83 29.44 -14.55
N ASP A 55 10.37 29.47 -13.33
CA ASP A 55 11.80 29.63 -13.04
C ASP A 55 12.64 28.54 -13.73
N ALA A 56 13.66 28.95 -14.48
CA ALA A 56 14.47 28.05 -15.29
C ALA A 56 15.40 27.15 -14.46
N GLU A 57 16.01 27.70 -13.41
CA GLU A 57 16.92 26.96 -12.53
C GLU A 57 16.14 25.91 -11.74
N GLN A 58 14.99 26.28 -11.21
CA GLN A 58 14.17 25.36 -10.43
C GLN A 58 13.52 24.27 -11.30
N LYS A 59 13.19 24.59 -12.56
CA LYS A 59 12.81 23.54 -13.55
C LYS A 59 13.93 22.55 -13.79
N GLU A 60 15.17 23.02 -13.87
CA GLU A 60 16.33 22.14 -14.02
C GLU A 60 16.49 21.22 -12.81
N ASN A 61 16.23 21.70 -11.59
CA ASN A 61 16.25 20.87 -10.39
C ASN A 61 15.18 19.77 -10.42
N ILE A 62 14.00 20.03 -10.99
CA ILE A 62 12.99 18.98 -11.23
C ILE A 62 13.48 17.94 -12.26
N LEU A 63 14.15 18.38 -13.32
CA LEU A 63 14.72 17.45 -14.30
C LEU A 63 15.85 16.61 -13.70
N LYS A 64 16.69 17.18 -12.82
CA LYS A 64 17.69 16.45 -12.04
C LYS A 64 17.05 15.43 -11.12
N LEU A 65 15.98 15.79 -10.42
CA LEU A 65 15.21 14.85 -9.60
C LEU A 65 14.70 13.67 -10.43
N MET A 66 14.13 13.91 -11.62
CA MET A 66 13.66 12.83 -12.48
C MET A 66 14.80 11.97 -13.02
N ALA A 67 15.96 12.56 -13.31
CA ALA A 67 17.15 11.80 -13.70
C ALA A 67 17.66 10.88 -12.58
N GLU A 68 17.65 11.34 -11.33
CA GLU A 68 17.99 10.50 -10.18
C GLU A 68 16.93 9.42 -9.94
N VAL A 69 15.64 9.70 -10.18
CA VAL A 69 14.60 8.67 -10.16
C VAL A 69 14.87 7.58 -11.20
N ASP A 70 15.14 7.95 -12.45
CA ASP A 70 15.42 7.02 -13.55
C ASP A 70 16.67 6.16 -13.29
N LYS A 71 17.67 6.73 -12.62
CA LYS A 71 18.95 6.08 -12.32
C LYS A 71 18.91 5.22 -11.06
N TYR A 72 18.30 5.71 -9.99
CA TYR A 72 18.38 5.12 -8.65
C TYR A 72 17.25 4.15 -8.36
N ILE A 73 16.03 4.41 -8.84
CA ILE A 73 14.89 3.54 -8.59
C ILE A 73 14.95 2.40 -9.62
N PRO A 74 15.30 1.16 -9.22
CA PRO A 74 15.37 0.06 -10.17
C PRO A 74 14.00 -0.18 -10.77
N THR A 75 13.95 -0.47 -12.06
CA THR A 75 12.71 -0.94 -12.68
C THR A 75 12.32 -2.24 -11.98
N PRO A 76 11.17 -2.28 -11.27
CA PRO A 76 10.81 -3.45 -10.50
C PRO A 76 10.53 -4.62 -11.45
N THR A 77 11.00 -5.80 -11.08
CA THR A 77 10.62 -7.03 -11.78
C THR A 77 9.10 -7.19 -11.65
N ARG A 78 8.41 -7.10 -12.79
CA ARG A 78 6.96 -7.28 -12.84
C ARG A 78 6.66 -8.76 -12.70
N ASP A 79 5.88 -9.12 -11.68
CA ASP A 79 5.52 -10.49 -11.40
C ASP A 79 4.32 -10.92 -12.27
N THR A 80 4.52 -10.96 -13.59
CA THR A 80 3.47 -11.16 -14.58
C THR A 80 2.98 -12.61 -14.67
N ASP A 81 3.79 -13.56 -14.21
CA ASP A 81 3.48 -14.99 -14.30
C ASP A 81 2.55 -15.47 -13.16
N LYS A 82 2.44 -14.68 -12.09
CA LYS A 82 1.51 -14.98 -10.99
C LYS A 82 0.05 -14.76 -11.38
N PRO A 83 -0.90 -15.39 -10.67
CA PRO A 83 -2.32 -15.10 -10.84
C PRO A 83 -2.62 -13.61 -10.65
N PHE A 84 -3.40 -13.03 -11.56
CA PHE A 84 -3.83 -11.63 -11.52
C PHE A 84 -4.41 -11.27 -10.14
N LEU A 85 -3.95 -10.14 -9.58
CA LEU A 85 -4.51 -9.53 -8.40
C LEU A 85 -4.34 -8.01 -8.46
N MET A 86 -5.44 -7.28 -8.29
CA MET A 86 -5.49 -5.82 -8.27
C MET A 86 -6.35 -5.37 -7.08
N PRO A 87 -5.77 -4.71 -6.07
CA PRO A 87 -6.53 -4.13 -4.97
C PRO A 87 -7.42 -2.99 -5.47
N VAL A 88 -8.67 -2.95 -5.02
CA VAL A 88 -9.61 -1.88 -5.35
C VAL A 88 -9.29 -0.68 -4.45
N GLU A 89 -8.89 0.42 -5.07
CA GLU A 89 -8.59 1.70 -4.42
C GLU A 89 -9.80 2.63 -4.47
N ASP A 90 -10.48 2.68 -5.61
CA ASP A 90 -11.68 3.47 -5.83
C ASP A 90 -12.62 2.77 -6.82
N VAL A 91 -13.88 3.18 -6.81
CA VAL A 91 -14.92 2.68 -7.72
C VAL A 91 -15.61 3.88 -8.36
N PHE A 92 -15.96 3.81 -9.64
CA PHE A 92 -16.67 4.86 -10.37
C PHE A 92 -17.84 4.26 -11.16
N THR A 93 -18.87 5.07 -11.38
CA THR A 93 -19.93 4.74 -12.35
C THR A 93 -19.77 5.67 -13.53
N ILE A 94 -19.50 5.11 -14.70
CA ILE A 94 -19.41 5.86 -15.94
C ILE A 94 -20.74 5.71 -16.67
N THR A 95 -21.47 6.82 -16.80
CA THR A 95 -22.77 6.86 -17.46
C THR A 95 -22.68 6.23 -18.86
N GLY A 96 -23.53 5.24 -19.13
CA GLY A 96 -23.57 4.54 -20.42
C GLY A 96 -22.47 3.49 -20.65
N ARG A 97 -21.51 3.33 -19.73
CA ARG A 97 -20.50 2.25 -19.79
C ARG A 97 -20.64 1.22 -18.68
N GLY A 98 -20.87 1.66 -17.43
CA GLY A 98 -20.99 0.78 -16.27
C GLY A 98 -20.04 1.14 -15.13
N THR A 99 -19.75 0.16 -14.27
CA THR A 99 -18.93 0.33 -13.07
C THR A 99 -17.46 0.07 -13.37
N VAL A 100 -16.60 0.99 -12.97
CA VAL A 100 -15.14 0.92 -13.13
C VAL A 100 -14.50 0.82 -11.75
N ALA A 101 -13.68 -0.20 -11.52
CA ALA A 101 -12.83 -0.30 -10.33
C ALA A 101 -11.41 0.13 -10.69
N THR A 102 -10.82 1.01 -9.90
CA THR A 102 -9.44 1.50 -10.11
C THR A 102 -8.49 0.96 -9.08
N GLY A 103 -7.26 0.71 -9.49
CA GLY A 103 -6.16 0.35 -8.60
C GLY A 103 -4.90 -0.03 -9.35
N ARG A 104 -3.82 -0.24 -8.61
CA ARG A 104 -2.58 -0.78 -9.15
C ARG A 104 -2.65 -2.30 -9.26
N VAL A 105 -2.32 -2.86 -10.43
CA VAL A 105 -2.14 -4.32 -10.56
C VAL A 105 -0.95 -4.74 -9.68
N GLU A 106 -1.20 -5.54 -8.65
CA GLU A 106 -0.18 -5.98 -7.69
C GLU A 106 0.70 -7.07 -8.31
N ARG A 107 0.07 -7.99 -9.07
CA ARG A 107 0.72 -9.11 -9.75
C ARG A 107 -0.12 -9.64 -10.91
N GLY A 108 0.51 -10.42 -11.77
CA GLY A 108 -0.10 -11.08 -12.91
C GLY A 108 -0.38 -10.15 -14.09
N GLU A 109 -1.21 -10.66 -15.00
CA GLU A 109 -1.71 -9.96 -16.18
C GLU A 109 -3.23 -10.07 -16.23
N LEU A 110 -3.90 -8.98 -16.60
CA LEU A 110 -5.32 -8.91 -16.92
C LEU A 110 -5.49 -8.59 -18.39
N LYS A 111 -6.30 -9.36 -19.11
CA LYS A 111 -6.67 -9.10 -20.51
C LYS A 111 -8.12 -8.69 -20.64
N MET A 112 -8.41 -7.95 -21.70
CA MET A 112 -9.78 -7.64 -22.06
C MET A 112 -10.59 -8.93 -22.27
N ASN A 113 -11.80 -8.97 -21.73
CA ASN A 113 -12.71 -10.11 -21.64
C ASN A 113 -12.32 -11.24 -20.67
N ASP A 114 -11.26 -11.06 -19.86
CA ASP A 114 -10.99 -12.01 -18.78
C ASP A 114 -12.12 -11.99 -17.74
N THR A 115 -12.39 -13.17 -17.18
CA THR A 115 -13.22 -13.32 -15.99
C THR A 115 -12.38 -13.10 -14.75
N VAL A 116 -12.88 -12.28 -13.82
CA VAL A 116 -12.26 -11.98 -12.54
C VAL A 116 -13.26 -12.21 -11.41
N GLU A 117 -12.75 -12.48 -10.22
CA GLU A 117 -13.53 -12.50 -8.98
C GLU A 117 -13.29 -11.23 -8.17
N ILE A 118 -14.38 -10.67 -7.64
CA ILE A 118 -14.37 -9.64 -6.61
C ILE A 118 -14.32 -10.37 -5.27
N VAL A 119 -13.24 -10.21 -4.51
CA VAL A 119 -12.96 -10.98 -3.28
C VAL A 119 -12.72 -10.04 -2.10
N GLY A 120 -13.28 -10.37 -0.94
CA GLY A 120 -13.15 -9.63 0.31
C GLY A 120 -14.41 -8.84 0.66
N LEU A 121 -14.51 -8.44 1.93
CA LEU A 121 -15.63 -7.73 2.57
C LEU A 121 -16.97 -8.49 2.61
N GLN A 122 -17.10 -9.55 1.84
CA GLN A 122 -18.22 -10.47 1.79
C GLN A 122 -17.71 -11.92 1.84
N ASP A 123 -18.54 -12.84 2.34
CA ASP A 123 -18.17 -14.26 2.48
C ASP A 123 -18.00 -14.94 1.12
N GLU A 124 -18.88 -14.63 0.17
CA GLU A 124 -18.86 -15.20 -1.17
C GLU A 124 -18.18 -14.27 -2.17
N SER A 125 -17.33 -14.84 -3.02
CA SER A 125 -16.71 -14.12 -4.13
C SER A 125 -17.66 -14.03 -5.31
N ARG A 126 -17.66 -12.88 -5.99
CA ARG A 126 -18.52 -12.67 -7.17
C ARG A 126 -17.70 -12.62 -8.45
N SER A 127 -18.06 -13.45 -9.42
CA SER A 127 -17.46 -13.44 -10.75
C SER A 127 -18.05 -12.33 -11.64
N THR A 128 -17.20 -11.70 -12.43
CA THR A 128 -17.58 -10.75 -13.49
C THR A 128 -16.58 -10.82 -14.64
N VAL A 129 -16.93 -10.22 -15.78
CA VAL A 129 -16.05 -10.12 -16.95
C VAL A 129 -15.56 -8.68 -17.10
N VAL A 130 -14.26 -8.52 -17.29
CA VAL A 130 -13.66 -7.22 -17.58
C VAL A 130 -13.93 -6.86 -19.04
N THR A 131 -14.68 -5.79 -19.29
CA THR A 131 -15.07 -5.34 -20.65
C THR A 131 -14.30 -4.13 -21.14
N GLY A 132 -13.39 -3.60 -20.33
CA GLY A 132 -12.53 -2.50 -20.70
C GLY A 132 -11.43 -2.31 -19.67
N ILE A 133 -10.25 -1.98 -20.16
CA ILE A 133 -9.08 -1.64 -19.35
C ILE A 133 -8.62 -0.26 -19.82
N GLU A 134 -8.53 0.69 -18.89
CA GLU A 134 -8.14 2.06 -19.20
C GLU A 134 -6.99 2.52 -18.31
N MET A 135 -5.99 3.19 -18.89
CA MET A 135 -4.94 3.89 -18.17
C MET A 135 -4.81 5.30 -18.76
N PHE A 136 -4.97 6.34 -17.94
CA PHE A 136 -4.87 7.75 -18.37
C PHE A 136 -5.68 8.08 -19.65
N ARG A 137 -6.96 7.70 -19.70
CA ARG A 137 -7.86 7.92 -20.86
C ARG A 137 -7.46 7.18 -22.14
N LYS A 138 -6.56 6.20 -22.06
CA LYS A 138 -6.19 5.31 -23.15
C LYS A 138 -6.72 3.91 -22.86
N MET A 139 -7.39 3.32 -23.85
CA MET A 139 -7.81 1.93 -23.79
C MET A 139 -6.60 1.02 -23.98
N LEU A 140 -6.53 -0.05 -23.20
CA LEU A 140 -5.50 -1.07 -23.27
C LEU A 140 -6.12 -2.43 -23.59
N ASP A 141 -5.38 -3.27 -24.31
CA ASP A 141 -5.78 -4.66 -24.56
C ASP A 141 -5.46 -5.57 -23.36
N SER A 142 -4.40 -5.22 -22.61
CA SER A 142 -4.02 -5.88 -21.36
C SER A 142 -3.36 -4.90 -20.39
N ALA A 143 -3.29 -5.31 -19.12
CA ALA A 143 -2.57 -4.62 -18.06
C ALA A 143 -1.77 -5.63 -17.26
N VAL A 144 -0.58 -5.23 -16.80
CA VAL A 144 0.34 -6.10 -16.08
C VAL A 144 0.69 -5.52 -14.72
N ALA A 145 1.31 -6.33 -13.86
CA ALA A 145 1.83 -5.90 -12.57
C ALA A 145 2.57 -4.55 -12.64
N GLY A 146 2.19 -3.61 -11.77
CA GLY A 146 2.71 -2.25 -11.71
C GLY A 146 1.85 -1.19 -12.42
N ASP A 147 0.97 -1.60 -13.34
CA ASP A 147 0.09 -0.68 -14.07
C ASP A 147 -1.03 -0.16 -13.16
N ASN A 148 -1.28 1.16 -13.16
CA ASN A 148 -2.45 1.77 -12.52
C ASN A 148 -3.58 1.89 -13.54
N ILE A 149 -4.65 1.13 -13.34
CA ILE A 149 -5.72 1.01 -14.34
C ILE A 149 -7.10 1.27 -13.75
N GLY A 150 -8.06 1.55 -14.63
CA GLY A 150 -9.49 1.36 -14.39
C GLY A 150 -9.99 0.13 -15.16
N ALA A 151 -10.56 -0.84 -14.45
CA ALA A 151 -11.18 -2.04 -15.01
C ALA A 151 -12.71 -1.86 -15.05
N LEU A 152 -13.30 -1.85 -16.24
CA LEU A 152 -14.76 -1.80 -16.45
C LEU A 152 -15.35 -3.20 -16.26
N LEU A 153 -16.29 -3.33 -15.32
CA LEU A 153 -16.86 -4.61 -14.90
C LEU A 153 -18.27 -4.82 -15.46
N ARG A 154 -18.51 -5.95 -16.11
CA ARG A 154 -19.81 -6.28 -16.70
C ARG A 154 -20.83 -6.64 -15.62
N GLY A 155 -21.97 -5.97 -15.62
CA GLY A 155 -23.12 -6.34 -14.80
C GLY A 155 -22.89 -6.21 -13.28
N ILE A 156 -21.95 -5.35 -12.89
CA ILE A 156 -21.68 -5.00 -11.50
C ILE A 156 -22.20 -3.58 -11.28
N ASP A 157 -23.10 -3.40 -10.33
CA ASP A 157 -23.49 -2.10 -9.82
C ASP A 157 -22.41 -1.55 -8.88
N ARG A 158 -22.29 -0.23 -8.79
CA ARG A 158 -21.30 0.40 -7.90
C ARG A 158 -21.49 0.05 -6.43
N LYS A 159 -22.68 -0.35 -5.98
CA LYS A 159 -22.92 -0.79 -4.61
C LYS A 159 -22.45 -2.22 -4.35
N GLU A 160 -22.14 -2.98 -5.40
CA GLU A 160 -21.74 -4.39 -5.32
C GLU A 160 -20.22 -4.57 -5.31
N ILE A 161 -19.48 -3.46 -5.38
CA ILE A 161 -18.02 -3.43 -5.28
C ILE A 161 -17.58 -2.20 -4.51
N GLU A 162 -16.60 -2.36 -3.62
CA GLU A 162 -16.12 -1.28 -2.79
C GLU A 162 -14.61 -1.37 -2.52
N ARG A 163 -14.05 -0.25 -2.03
CA ARG A 163 -12.65 -0.15 -1.64
C ARG A 163 -12.34 -1.15 -0.53
N GLY A 164 -11.22 -1.86 -0.65
CA GLY A 164 -10.81 -2.90 0.28
C GLY A 164 -11.00 -4.32 -0.24
N GLN A 165 -11.82 -4.49 -1.28
CA GLN A 165 -11.87 -5.73 -2.05
C GLN A 165 -10.69 -5.80 -3.03
N VAL A 166 -10.50 -6.97 -3.62
CA VAL A 166 -9.54 -7.18 -4.71
C VAL A 166 -10.26 -7.75 -5.94
N LEU A 167 -9.81 -7.37 -7.13
CA LEU A 167 -10.07 -8.14 -8.34
C LEU A 167 -8.97 -9.19 -8.47
N ALA A 168 -9.36 -10.46 -8.60
CA ALA A 168 -8.39 -11.55 -8.69
C ALA A 168 -8.75 -12.54 -9.80
N LYS A 169 -7.76 -13.29 -10.28
CA LYS A 169 -8.03 -14.47 -11.12
C LYS A 169 -8.93 -15.44 -10.36
N PRO A 170 -9.99 -16.00 -10.98
CA PRO A 170 -10.93 -16.87 -10.28
C PRO A 170 -10.25 -18.02 -9.53
N GLY A 171 -10.62 -18.21 -8.26
CA GLY A 171 -10.11 -19.24 -7.37
C GLY A 171 -8.66 -19.05 -6.91
N SER A 172 -7.99 -17.94 -7.26
CA SER A 172 -6.58 -17.73 -6.93
C SER A 172 -6.33 -17.18 -5.51
N ILE A 173 -7.33 -16.56 -4.90
CA ILE A 173 -7.29 -16.05 -3.52
C ILE A 173 -8.68 -16.19 -2.92
N LYS A 174 -8.74 -16.46 -1.61
CA LYS A 174 -9.99 -16.61 -0.88
C LYS A 174 -10.08 -15.57 0.23
N PRO A 175 -11.31 -15.18 0.63
CA PRO A 175 -11.51 -14.38 1.81
C PRO A 175 -11.26 -15.22 3.08
N HIS A 176 -10.57 -14.64 4.06
CA HIS A 176 -10.34 -15.24 5.36
C HIS A 176 -10.59 -14.23 6.48
N THR A 177 -11.03 -14.73 7.63
CA THR A 177 -11.19 -13.93 8.86
C THR A 177 -10.17 -14.28 9.92
N LYS A 178 -9.55 -15.46 9.86
CA LYS A 178 -8.61 -15.95 10.87
C LYS A 178 -7.24 -16.23 10.26
N PHE A 179 -6.21 -15.74 10.93
CA PHE A 179 -4.83 -15.94 10.52
C PHE A 179 -3.88 -15.76 11.71
N LYS A 180 -2.70 -16.36 11.60
CA LYS A 180 -1.56 -16.10 12.47
C LYS A 180 -0.65 -15.06 11.84
N ALA A 181 -0.05 -14.22 12.66
CA ALA A 181 0.88 -13.22 12.19
C ALA A 181 2.06 -13.02 13.14
N GLN A 182 3.20 -12.67 12.54
CA GLN A 182 4.32 -12.08 13.25
C GLN A 182 4.17 -10.56 13.17
N VAL A 183 4.23 -9.90 14.33
CA VAL A 183 4.00 -8.45 14.45
C VAL A 183 5.13 -7.80 15.23
N TYR A 184 5.61 -6.67 14.72
CA TYR A 184 6.40 -5.70 15.45
C TYR A 184 5.49 -4.57 15.96
N VAL A 185 5.53 -4.29 17.25
CA VAL A 185 4.79 -3.20 17.88
C VAL A 185 5.69 -1.99 17.97
N LEU A 186 5.25 -0.87 17.41
CA LEU A 186 6.05 0.36 17.42
C LEU A 186 6.27 0.85 18.84
N THR A 187 7.48 1.31 19.12
CA THR A 187 7.86 2.01 20.34
C THR A 187 7.13 3.34 20.45
N LYS A 188 7.19 3.96 21.63
CA LYS A 188 6.63 5.30 21.85
C LYS A 188 7.35 6.34 20.98
N GLU A 189 8.66 6.21 20.81
CA GLU A 189 9.52 7.11 20.07
C GLU A 189 9.23 7.07 18.56
N GLU A 190 8.82 5.91 18.04
CA GLU A 190 8.33 5.73 16.66
C GLU A 190 6.88 6.21 16.46
N GLY A 191 6.27 6.83 17.48
CA GLY A 191 4.88 7.30 17.44
C GLY A 191 3.83 6.21 17.68
N GLY A 192 4.26 5.06 18.23
CA GLY A 192 3.40 3.95 18.60
C GLY A 192 2.67 4.17 19.94
N ARG A 193 2.36 3.06 20.61
CA ARG A 193 1.63 3.11 21.88
C ARG A 193 2.52 3.54 23.03
N HIS A 194 1.91 4.20 24.01
CA HIS A 194 2.56 4.52 25.29
C HIS A 194 2.44 3.40 26.33
N THR A 195 1.42 2.55 26.19
CA THR A 195 1.06 1.52 27.17
C THR A 195 0.92 0.16 26.49
N PRO A 196 1.14 -0.94 27.24
CA PRO A 196 0.95 -2.27 26.71
C PRO A 196 -0.49 -2.53 26.25
N PHE A 197 -0.68 -3.61 25.52
CA PHE A 197 -1.99 -4.19 25.26
C PHE A 197 -2.04 -5.67 25.66
N PHE A 198 -3.25 -6.18 25.83
CA PHE A 198 -3.53 -7.53 26.32
C PHE A 198 -4.30 -8.33 25.26
N THR A 199 -4.53 -9.61 25.52
CA THR A 199 -5.49 -10.40 24.73
C THR A 199 -6.87 -9.73 24.70
N ASN A 200 -7.63 -9.93 23.61
CA ASN A 200 -8.86 -9.21 23.27
C ASN A 200 -8.69 -7.73 22.90
N TYR A 201 -7.47 -7.27 22.67
CA TYR A 201 -7.21 -5.98 22.04
C TYR A 201 -7.86 -5.91 20.64
N ARG A 202 -8.51 -4.78 20.33
CA ARG A 202 -9.33 -4.60 19.11
C ARG A 202 -8.90 -3.42 18.22
N PRO A 203 -7.72 -3.48 17.58
CA PRO A 203 -7.29 -2.44 16.66
C PRO A 203 -7.94 -2.58 15.28
N GLN A 204 -7.62 -1.64 14.41
CA GLN A 204 -7.83 -1.76 12.97
C GLN A 204 -6.61 -2.37 12.30
N PHE A 205 -6.82 -3.31 11.40
CA PHE A 205 -5.79 -3.91 10.56
C PHE A 205 -5.90 -3.35 9.15
N TYR A 206 -4.86 -2.66 8.71
CA TYR A 206 -4.79 -2.06 7.38
C TYR A 206 -4.21 -3.07 6.38
N PHE A 207 -5.08 -3.61 5.54
CA PHE A 207 -4.72 -4.49 4.42
C PHE A 207 -4.87 -3.74 3.12
N ARG A 208 -3.75 -3.50 2.43
CA ARG A 208 -3.67 -2.85 1.11
C ARG A 208 -4.33 -1.47 1.07
N THR A 209 -5.66 -1.42 0.95
CA THR A 209 -6.47 -0.22 0.76
C THR A 209 -7.51 0.00 1.86
N THR A 210 -7.72 -0.94 2.78
CA THR A 210 -8.81 -0.86 3.78
C THR A 210 -8.37 -1.21 5.20
N ASP A 211 -9.05 -0.61 6.17
CA ASP A 211 -8.95 -0.88 7.60
C ASP A 211 -10.09 -1.82 8.02
N VAL A 212 -9.75 -2.95 8.63
CA VAL A 212 -10.73 -3.90 9.20
C VAL A 212 -10.43 -4.14 10.67
N THR A 213 -11.43 -3.97 11.52
CA THR A 213 -11.29 -4.29 12.95
C THR A 213 -11.05 -5.78 13.14
N GLY A 214 -10.09 -6.13 13.99
CA GLY A 214 -9.84 -7.51 14.37
C GLY A 214 -9.67 -7.65 15.87
N VAL A 215 -9.80 -8.86 16.37
CA VAL A 215 -9.54 -9.22 17.77
C VAL A 215 -8.21 -9.96 17.82
N VAL A 216 -7.29 -9.47 18.65
CA VAL A 216 -5.99 -10.10 18.90
C VAL A 216 -6.12 -11.12 20.02
N ARG A 217 -5.58 -12.32 19.81
CA ARG A 217 -5.32 -13.31 20.85
C ARG A 217 -3.83 -13.56 20.95
N LEU A 218 -3.30 -13.41 22.16
CA LEU A 218 -1.89 -13.63 22.45
C LEU A 218 -1.63 -15.12 22.72
N PRO A 219 -0.40 -15.62 22.46
CA PRO A 219 -0.01 -16.99 22.77
C PRO A 219 -0.17 -17.32 24.26
N GLU A 220 -0.35 -18.60 24.57
CA GLU A 220 -0.36 -19.06 25.97
C GLU A 220 0.94 -18.64 26.69
N GLY A 221 0.79 -18.07 27.88
CA GLY A 221 1.91 -17.54 28.67
C GLY A 221 2.32 -16.10 28.34
N THR A 222 1.76 -15.48 27.29
CA THR A 222 1.96 -14.04 27.01
C THR A 222 0.79 -13.22 27.59
N GLU A 223 1.01 -12.59 28.74
CA GLU A 223 -0.04 -11.78 29.39
C GLU A 223 -0.27 -10.44 28.69
N MET A 224 0.81 -9.76 28.29
CA MET A 224 0.77 -8.44 27.68
C MET A 224 1.90 -8.26 26.66
N VAL A 225 1.71 -7.33 25.73
CA VAL A 225 2.70 -6.93 24.72
C VAL A 225 3.08 -5.47 24.94
N MET A 226 4.38 -5.22 25.06
CA MET A 226 4.94 -3.89 25.27
C MET A 226 5.24 -3.19 23.93
N PRO A 227 5.20 -1.85 23.87
CA PRO A 227 5.78 -1.10 22.75
C PRO A 227 7.24 -1.51 22.52
N GLY A 228 7.60 -1.83 21.28
CA GLY A 228 8.92 -2.35 20.88
C GLY A 228 9.02 -3.87 20.76
N ASP A 229 8.01 -4.62 21.21
CA ASP A 229 8.05 -6.09 21.17
C ASP A 229 7.83 -6.64 19.75
N ASN A 230 8.42 -7.81 19.51
CA ASN A 230 8.09 -8.70 18.40
C ASN A 230 7.31 -9.89 18.95
N VAL A 231 6.08 -10.08 18.47
CA VAL A 231 5.17 -11.10 19.00
C VAL A 231 4.43 -11.84 17.88
N GLU A 232 4.24 -13.15 18.07
CA GLU A 232 3.30 -13.93 17.27
C GLU A 232 1.89 -13.76 17.87
N MET A 233 0.88 -13.55 17.04
CA MET A 233 -0.50 -13.43 17.51
C MET A 233 -1.49 -14.07 16.54
N ASP A 234 -2.58 -14.60 17.08
CA ASP A 234 -3.75 -15.00 16.31
C ASP A 234 -4.69 -13.79 16.16
N VAL A 235 -5.18 -13.56 14.95
CA VAL A 235 -6.08 -12.45 14.63
C VAL A 235 -7.38 -12.97 14.05
N GLU A 236 -8.50 -12.48 14.60
CA GLU A 236 -9.85 -12.74 14.10
C GLU A 236 -10.50 -11.44 13.63
N LEU A 237 -10.59 -11.23 12.31
CA LEU A 237 -11.23 -10.07 11.69
C LEU A 237 -12.75 -10.16 11.78
N ILE A 238 -13.40 -9.00 11.96
CA ILE A 238 -14.87 -8.92 11.96
C ILE A 238 -15.49 -9.10 10.58
N THR A 239 -14.69 -8.93 9.53
CA THR A 239 -15.10 -9.00 8.13
C THR A 239 -14.05 -9.78 7.33
N PRO A 240 -14.44 -10.70 6.42
CA PRO A 240 -13.51 -11.42 5.56
C PRO A 240 -12.64 -10.50 4.70
N ILE A 241 -11.35 -10.78 4.58
CA ILE A 241 -10.42 -10.09 3.67
C ILE A 241 -9.66 -11.09 2.82
N ALA A 242 -9.34 -10.71 1.58
CA ALA A 242 -8.47 -11.49 0.70
C ALA A 242 -7.03 -11.53 1.23
N ILE A 243 -6.74 -12.52 2.08
CA ILE A 243 -5.47 -12.70 2.77
C ILE A 243 -4.73 -13.91 2.20
N GLU A 244 -3.41 -13.82 2.15
CA GLU A 244 -2.54 -14.96 1.83
C GLU A 244 -1.31 -14.97 2.74
N LYS A 245 -0.67 -16.13 2.86
CA LYS A 245 0.59 -16.27 3.60
C LYS A 245 1.63 -15.30 3.06
N GLY A 246 2.24 -14.54 3.95
CA GLY A 246 3.28 -13.58 3.66
C GLY A 246 2.78 -12.17 3.35
N LEU A 247 1.46 -11.94 3.28
CA LEU A 247 0.87 -10.60 3.14
C LEU A 247 1.27 -9.72 4.32
N ARG A 248 1.74 -8.50 4.02
CA ARG A 248 2.07 -7.49 5.03
C ARG A 248 0.85 -6.63 5.34
N PHE A 249 0.74 -6.17 6.58
CA PHE A 249 -0.31 -5.28 7.05
C PHE A 249 0.23 -4.32 8.11
N ALA A 250 -0.52 -3.25 8.36
CA ALA A 250 -0.26 -2.35 9.50
C ALA A 250 -1.37 -2.51 10.54
N ILE A 251 -1.05 -2.30 11.81
CA ILE A 251 -2.01 -2.22 12.91
C ILE A 251 -2.18 -0.75 13.24
N ARG A 252 -3.43 -0.27 13.32
CA ARG A 252 -3.76 1.13 13.50
C ARG A 252 -4.77 1.34 14.62
N GLU A 253 -4.61 2.46 15.31
CA GLU A 253 -5.54 2.98 16.33
C GLU A 253 -5.81 4.45 16.06
N GLY A 254 -7.08 4.84 15.94
CA GLY A 254 -7.44 6.24 15.70
C GLY A 254 -6.80 6.84 14.44
N GLY A 255 -6.46 6.00 13.45
CA GLY A 255 -5.76 6.40 12.22
C GLY A 255 -4.23 6.42 12.31
N HIS A 256 -3.63 6.23 13.49
CA HIS A 256 -2.18 6.15 13.69
C HIS A 256 -1.69 4.71 13.61
N THR A 257 -0.55 4.48 12.95
CA THR A 257 0.09 3.16 12.93
C THR A 257 0.74 2.89 14.28
N VAL A 258 0.44 1.74 14.87
CA VAL A 258 0.97 1.29 16.17
C VAL A 258 1.74 -0.03 16.07
N GLY A 259 1.72 -0.67 14.89
CA GLY A 259 2.48 -1.89 14.64
C GLY A 259 2.51 -2.25 13.16
N ALA A 260 3.44 -3.12 12.79
CA ALA A 260 3.60 -3.66 11.46
C ALA A 260 3.65 -5.19 11.53
N GLY A 261 2.91 -5.86 10.65
CA GLY A 261 2.74 -7.30 10.71
C GLY A 261 2.86 -8.00 9.37
N ARG A 262 3.09 -9.31 9.44
CA ARG A 262 3.07 -10.21 8.29
C ARG A 262 2.32 -11.49 8.64
N VAL A 263 1.41 -11.89 7.75
CA VAL A 263 0.66 -13.14 7.87
C VAL A 263 1.62 -14.33 7.73
N THR A 264 1.64 -15.21 8.73
CA THR A 264 2.50 -16.40 8.78
C THR A 264 1.74 -17.66 8.37
N GLU A 265 0.46 -17.73 8.72
CA GLU A 265 -0.43 -18.86 8.44
C GLU A 265 -1.88 -18.38 8.35
N ILE A 266 -2.68 -19.05 7.52
CA ILE A 266 -4.13 -18.81 7.40
C ILE A 266 -4.85 -19.92 8.13
N GLU A 267 -5.85 -19.58 8.93
CA GLU A 267 -6.66 -20.57 9.65
C GLU A 267 -8.06 -20.65 9.03
N GLY A 268 -8.41 -21.84 8.52
CA GLY A 268 -9.67 -22.11 7.81
C GLY A 268 -9.46 -22.44 6.34
#